data_AF-A0A444VT37-F1
#
_entry.id   AF-A0A444VT37-F1
#
_cell.length_a   1.000
_cell.length_b   1.000
_cell.length_c   1.000
_cell.angle_alpha   90.00
_cell.angle_beta   90.00
_cell.angle_gamma   90.00
#
_symmetry.space_group_name_H-M   'P 1'
#
loop_
_entity.id
_entity.type
_entity.pdbx_description
1 polymer ?
#
loop_
_entity_poly.entity_id
_entity_poly.type
_entity_poly.pdbx_seq_one_letter_code
_entity_poly.pdbx_strand_id
1 'polypeptide(L)'
;MFLLKKYLSIAVFLFLLFSCQSETEEENNNSQGTITSVSPLTTYLQRVAMVKTVQDNMIDGSSYCTIKLPYTVTVNNEQIAVNTTADYQKVLDNINASNYDNDIVKIDFPVTMVYYNYIEKLIPNQADFDSLIDYWNLYPDLLSKINGLNISYPITINIYNSISQTASSQSIISDQAFFNFIKNLNESQYISLKYPIAITDYNNQIKSISNNLEFENAIKYAIDYCPENNLVPLDFATAITKGSWEIPYFYDGTVKTSNYSDYSFVFKADKSVVASKAGISETGQWESSVQNGITAVNISFATGVLSKLNFNWKLFEFNNSQIRLRDAGATTNYLYFQKKN
;
A
#
# COMPACT_ATOMS: atom_id res chain seq x y z
N MET A 1 71.85 -24.80 -17.18
CA MET A 1 71.30 -23.50 -16.71
C MET A 1 70.18 -22.95 -17.63
N PHE A 2 69.28 -23.81 -18.14
CA PHE A 2 68.18 -23.38 -19.04
C PHE A 2 66.80 -23.96 -18.66
N LEU A 3 66.74 -24.98 -17.82
CA LEU A 3 65.48 -25.57 -17.36
C LEU A 3 64.81 -24.77 -16.24
N LEU A 4 65.57 -24.08 -15.38
CA LEU A 4 64.98 -23.24 -14.31
C LEU A 4 64.26 -21.99 -14.83
N LYS A 5 64.69 -21.41 -15.97
CA LYS A 5 64.07 -20.19 -16.54
C LYS A 5 62.68 -20.44 -17.12
N LYS A 6 62.38 -21.66 -17.57
CA LYS A 6 61.07 -22.01 -18.16
C LYS A 6 59.98 -22.19 -17.10
N TYR A 7 60.34 -22.71 -15.92
CA TYR A 7 59.42 -22.83 -14.79
C TYR A 7 59.23 -21.52 -14.03
N LEU A 8 60.23 -20.63 -14.05
CA LEU A 8 60.10 -19.31 -13.43
C LEU A 8 59.06 -18.43 -14.16
N SER A 9 58.94 -18.56 -15.49
CA SER A 9 57.94 -17.81 -16.27
C SER A 9 56.51 -18.35 -16.12
N ILE A 10 56.35 -19.64 -15.82
CA ILE A 10 55.04 -20.28 -15.57
C ILE A 10 54.59 -20.01 -14.13
N ALA A 11 55.51 -19.98 -13.17
CA ALA A 11 55.20 -19.63 -11.79
C ALA A 11 54.67 -18.19 -11.66
N VAL A 12 55.24 -17.23 -12.40
CA VAL A 12 54.80 -15.82 -12.38
C VAL A 12 53.41 -15.64 -13.02
N PHE A 13 53.00 -16.50 -13.96
CA PHE A 13 51.67 -16.43 -14.56
C PHE A 13 50.58 -17.11 -13.69
N LEU A 14 50.96 -18.07 -12.84
CA LEU A 14 50.04 -18.74 -11.91
C LEU A 14 49.70 -17.88 -10.67
N PHE A 15 50.55 -16.93 -10.31
CA PHE A 15 50.30 -15.98 -9.21
C PHE A 15 49.35 -14.83 -9.58
N LEU A 16 49.00 -14.67 -10.86
CA LEU A 16 48.03 -13.66 -11.32
C LEU A 16 46.57 -14.17 -11.29
N LEU A 17 46.34 -15.46 -11.00
CA LEU A 17 44.99 -16.06 -10.92
C LEU A 17 44.45 -16.16 -9.47
N PHE A 18 45.19 -15.65 -8.49
CA PHE A 18 44.76 -15.55 -7.09
C PHE A 18 44.41 -14.11 -6.66
N SER A 19 43.96 -13.27 -7.61
CA SER A 19 43.11 -12.15 -7.23
C SER A 19 41.72 -12.72 -6.93
N CYS A 20 41.55 -13.30 -5.75
CA CYS A 20 40.27 -13.12 -5.07
C CYS A 20 40.14 -11.61 -4.90
N GLN A 21 39.23 -10.98 -5.63
CA GLN A 21 38.64 -9.73 -5.17
C GLN A 21 38.17 -10.01 -3.74
N SER A 22 38.92 -9.55 -2.74
CA SER A 22 38.32 -9.23 -1.45
C SER A 22 37.66 -7.87 -1.64
N GLU A 23 36.62 -7.82 -2.46
CA GLU A 23 35.61 -6.78 -2.32
C GLU A 23 34.79 -7.17 -1.10
N THR A 24 35.38 -6.97 0.07
CA THR A 24 34.58 -6.49 1.18
C THR A 24 34.24 -5.06 0.80
N GLU A 25 33.21 -4.90 -0.03
CA GLU A 25 32.29 -3.80 0.27
C GLU A 25 31.94 -4.05 1.74
N GLU A 26 32.39 -3.16 2.62
CA GLU A 26 31.63 -2.94 3.83
C GLU A 26 30.24 -2.57 3.33
N GLU A 27 29.39 -3.59 3.16
CA GLU A 27 27.95 -3.43 3.21
C GLU A 27 27.75 -2.70 4.53
N ASN A 28 27.63 -1.38 4.42
CA ASN A 28 26.84 -0.61 5.34
C ASN A 28 25.48 -1.28 5.28
N ASN A 29 25.30 -2.30 6.14
CA ASN A 29 24.04 -2.92 6.51
C ASN A 29 23.20 -1.89 7.30
N ASN A 30 23.21 -0.64 6.85
CA ASN A 30 22.02 0.17 6.89
C ASN A 30 21.01 -0.61 6.07
N SER A 31 20.11 -1.28 6.78
CA SER A 31 18.92 -1.96 6.28
C SER A 31 18.00 -1.00 5.51
N GLN A 32 18.49 -0.40 4.41
CA GLN A 32 17.68 0.07 3.30
C GLN A 32 17.10 -1.18 2.66
N GLY A 33 16.07 -1.70 3.32
CA GLY A 33 15.55 -3.05 3.12
C GLY A 33 15.23 -3.28 1.65
N THR A 34 15.72 -4.41 1.15
CA THR A 34 15.35 -4.91 -0.18
C THR A 34 13.82 -5.05 -0.24
N ILE A 35 13.22 -4.43 -1.25
CA ILE A 35 11.78 -4.45 -1.50
C ILE A 35 11.51 -5.46 -2.62
N THR A 36 10.50 -6.32 -2.43
CA THR A 36 10.07 -7.35 -3.39
C THR A 36 8.63 -7.12 -3.82
N SER A 37 8.14 -7.84 -4.83
CA SER A 37 6.74 -7.75 -5.27
C SER A 37 5.71 -8.03 -4.16
N VAL A 38 6.09 -8.78 -3.12
CA VAL A 38 5.20 -9.16 -2.00
C VAL A 38 5.48 -8.41 -0.70
N SER A 39 6.45 -7.48 -0.70
CA SER A 39 6.76 -6.71 0.51
C SER A 39 5.62 -5.75 0.88
N PRO A 40 5.32 -5.56 2.18
CA PRO A 40 4.40 -4.55 2.71
C PRO A 40 4.50 -3.20 2.00
N LEU A 41 5.71 -2.63 2.00
CA LEU A 41 6.00 -1.32 1.44
C LEU A 41 5.66 -1.22 -0.05
N THR A 42 5.87 -2.28 -0.84
CA THR A 42 5.48 -2.33 -2.27
C THR A 42 3.99 -2.05 -2.43
N THR A 43 3.17 -2.74 -1.64
CA THR A 43 1.71 -2.55 -1.70
C THR A 43 1.32 -1.13 -1.28
N TYR A 44 1.97 -0.57 -0.27
CA TYR A 44 1.69 0.79 0.20
C TYR A 44 2.08 1.85 -0.83
N LEU A 45 3.27 1.73 -1.43
CA LEU A 45 3.76 2.66 -2.45
C LEU A 45 2.88 2.66 -3.69
N GLN A 46 2.42 1.48 -4.14
CA GLN A 46 1.46 1.38 -5.23
C GLN A 46 0.17 2.15 -4.92
N ARG A 47 -0.34 2.03 -3.69
CA ARG A 47 -1.60 2.64 -3.24
C ARG A 47 -1.49 4.15 -3.04
N VAL A 48 -0.33 4.66 -2.62
CA VAL A 48 -0.02 6.09 -2.61
C VAL A 48 -0.04 6.65 -4.03
N ALA A 49 0.53 5.92 -4.99
CA ALA A 49 0.60 6.32 -6.38
C ALA A 49 -0.70 6.08 -7.19
N MET A 50 -1.82 5.70 -6.57
CA MET A 50 -3.11 5.56 -7.26
C MET A 50 -3.72 6.93 -7.62
N VAL A 51 -4.60 6.96 -8.62
CA VAL A 51 -5.36 8.17 -9.02
C VAL A 51 -6.16 8.72 -7.84
N LYS A 52 -6.19 10.05 -7.64
CA LYS A 52 -7.04 10.70 -6.62
C LYS A 52 -8.49 10.68 -7.09
N THR A 53 -9.31 9.89 -6.40
CA THR A 53 -10.70 9.62 -6.78
C THR A 53 -11.73 10.25 -5.85
N VAL A 54 -11.32 10.75 -4.69
CA VAL A 54 -12.28 11.26 -3.69
C VAL A 54 -12.55 12.76 -3.80
N GLN A 55 -11.81 13.47 -4.66
CA GLN A 55 -11.83 14.93 -4.71
C GLN A 55 -13.09 15.51 -5.36
N ASP A 56 -13.71 14.75 -6.25
CA ASP A 56 -14.96 15.06 -6.94
C ASP A 56 -16.15 14.23 -6.43
N ASN A 57 -16.03 13.59 -5.25
CA ASN A 57 -17.12 12.84 -4.62
C ASN A 57 -18.41 13.67 -4.47
N MET A 58 -18.33 15.00 -4.33
CA MET A 58 -19.53 15.85 -4.28
C MET A 58 -20.28 15.94 -5.62
N ILE A 59 -19.61 15.59 -6.71
CA ILE A 59 -20.13 15.60 -8.08
C ILE A 59 -20.56 14.19 -8.49
N ASP A 60 -19.67 13.21 -8.32
CA ASP A 60 -19.86 11.86 -8.86
C ASP A 60 -20.34 10.83 -7.81
N GLY A 61 -20.31 11.19 -6.51
CA GLY A 61 -20.72 10.32 -5.42
C GLY A 61 -19.85 9.06 -5.25
N SER A 62 -18.66 8.99 -5.87
CA SER A 62 -17.89 7.74 -6.00
C SER A 62 -16.44 7.88 -5.60
N SER A 63 -16.04 7.15 -4.57
CA SER A 63 -14.62 7.09 -4.19
C SER A 63 -13.76 6.19 -5.09
N TYR A 64 -14.34 5.58 -6.14
CA TYR A 64 -13.67 4.57 -6.98
C TYR A 64 -13.09 5.09 -8.28
N CYS A 65 -13.58 6.23 -8.72
CA CYS A 65 -13.22 6.86 -9.96
C CYS A 65 -13.27 8.38 -9.78
N THR A 66 -12.83 9.10 -10.78
CA THR A 66 -12.97 10.55 -10.88
C THR A 66 -13.29 10.88 -12.34
N ILE A 67 -13.96 12.00 -12.58
CA ILE A 67 -14.24 12.46 -13.93
C ILE A 67 -12.99 13.15 -14.51
N LYS A 68 -12.55 12.70 -15.68
CA LYS A 68 -11.45 13.32 -16.42
C LYS A 68 -11.82 14.75 -16.82
N LEU A 69 -11.06 15.71 -16.31
CA LEU A 69 -11.17 17.13 -16.66
C LEU A 69 -10.79 17.38 -18.14
N PRO A 70 -11.43 18.33 -18.84
CA PRO A 70 -12.55 19.16 -18.39
C PRO A 70 -13.92 18.48 -18.61
N TYR A 71 -14.91 18.87 -17.82
CA TYR A 71 -16.31 18.47 -18.00
C TYR A 71 -17.25 19.59 -17.50
N THR A 72 -18.56 19.36 -17.59
CA THR A 72 -19.57 20.34 -17.15
C THR A 72 -20.60 19.64 -16.26
N VAL A 73 -21.09 20.36 -15.27
CA VAL A 73 -22.17 19.91 -14.39
C VAL A 73 -23.26 20.96 -14.33
N THR A 74 -24.48 20.53 -14.06
CA THR A 74 -25.61 21.41 -13.76
C THR A 74 -25.97 21.27 -12.29
N VAL A 75 -25.92 22.37 -11.52
CA VAL A 75 -26.27 22.44 -10.09
C VAL A 75 -27.25 23.59 -9.90
N ASN A 76 -28.40 23.34 -9.25
CA ASN A 76 -29.43 24.37 -9.01
C ASN A 76 -29.85 25.16 -10.27
N ASN A 77 -29.92 24.47 -11.42
CA ASN A 77 -30.18 25.00 -12.77
C ASN A 77 -29.09 25.94 -13.34
N GLU A 78 -27.94 26.05 -12.69
CA GLU A 78 -26.75 26.74 -13.18
C GLU A 78 -25.76 25.71 -13.77
N GLN A 79 -25.25 26.02 -14.97
CA GLN A 79 -24.25 25.19 -15.64
C GLN A 79 -22.85 25.67 -15.27
N ILE A 80 -22.05 24.77 -14.69
CA ILE A 80 -20.72 25.04 -14.15
C ILE A 80 -19.69 24.24 -14.95
N ALA A 81 -18.78 24.95 -15.63
CA ALA A 81 -17.65 24.34 -16.31
C ALA A 81 -16.53 24.02 -15.29
N VAL A 82 -16.10 22.76 -15.26
CA VAL A 82 -15.07 22.24 -14.36
C VAL A 82 -13.84 21.87 -15.21
N ASN A 83 -12.86 22.78 -15.25
CA ASN A 83 -11.66 22.63 -16.09
C ASN A 83 -10.44 22.16 -15.31
N THR A 84 -10.40 22.49 -14.02
CA THR A 84 -9.31 22.20 -13.10
C THR A 84 -9.87 21.75 -11.75
N THR A 85 -9.05 21.14 -10.91
CA THR A 85 -9.44 20.79 -9.54
C THR A 85 -9.79 22.01 -8.68
N ALA A 86 -9.35 23.22 -9.06
CA ALA A 86 -9.75 24.45 -8.37
C ALA A 86 -11.22 24.83 -8.64
N ASP A 87 -11.80 24.36 -9.76
CA ASP A 87 -13.19 24.64 -10.11
C ASP A 87 -14.19 23.83 -9.26
N TYR A 88 -13.73 22.83 -8.51
CA TYR A 88 -14.53 22.11 -7.51
C TYR A 88 -15.13 23.07 -6.46
N GLN A 89 -14.43 24.16 -6.14
CA GLN A 89 -14.96 25.17 -5.24
C GLN A 89 -16.20 25.87 -5.80
N LYS A 90 -16.30 26.05 -7.13
CA LYS A 90 -17.48 26.69 -7.76
C LYS A 90 -18.74 25.84 -7.59
N VAL A 91 -18.58 24.52 -7.69
CA VAL A 91 -19.66 23.55 -7.45
C VAL A 91 -20.11 23.64 -5.99
N LEU A 92 -19.15 23.61 -5.06
CA LEU A 92 -19.43 23.73 -3.63
C LEU A 92 -20.09 25.08 -3.25
N ASP A 93 -19.65 26.18 -3.86
CA ASP A 93 -20.22 27.51 -3.62
C ASP A 93 -21.68 27.58 -4.12
N ASN A 94 -22.00 26.96 -5.26
CA ASN A 94 -23.36 26.91 -5.78
C ASN A 94 -24.28 26.03 -4.90
N ILE A 95 -23.78 24.89 -4.39
CA ILE A 95 -24.48 24.05 -3.40
C ILE A 95 -24.79 24.86 -2.14
N ASN A 96 -23.81 25.59 -1.59
CA ASN A 96 -23.98 26.35 -0.36
C ASN A 96 -24.69 27.70 -0.54
N ALA A 97 -25.14 28.03 -1.76
CA ALA A 97 -25.76 29.33 -2.05
C ALA A 97 -27.12 29.49 -1.34
N SER A 98 -27.78 28.38 -1.02
CA SER A 98 -29.04 28.36 -0.27
C SER A 98 -29.08 27.17 0.68
N ASN A 99 -29.80 27.33 1.80
CA ASN A 99 -30.03 26.26 2.79
C ASN A 99 -31.46 25.68 2.68
N TYR A 100 -32.23 26.08 1.66
CA TYR A 100 -33.66 25.79 1.52
C TYR A 100 -34.02 25.04 0.24
N ASP A 101 -33.05 24.82 -0.64
CA ASP A 101 -33.16 24.01 -1.84
C ASP A 101 -32.66 22.59 -1.59
N ASN A 102 -32.90 21.73 -2.58
CA ASN A 102 -32.38 20.39 -2.61
C ASN A 102 -31.29 20.34 -3.67
N ASP A 103 -30.04 20.34 -3.25
CA ASP A 103 -28.89 20.31 -4.13
C ASP A 103 -28.84 18.99 -4.91
N ILE A 104 -29.00 19.10 -6.22
CA ILE A 104 -28.85 17.97 -7.14
C ILE A 104 -27.76 18.35 -8.13
N VAL A 105 -26.62 17.68 -8.04
CA VAL A 105 -25.54 17.80 -9.02
C VAL A 105 -25.80 16.83 -10.16
N LYS A 106 -25.96 17.35 -11.38
CA LYS A 106 -26.13 16.55 -12.60
C LYS A 106 -24.88 16.65 -13.46
N ILE A 107 -24.36 15.51 -13.88
CA ILE A 107 -23.22 15.45 -14.79
C ILE A 107 -23.73 15.63 -16.22
N ASP A 108 -23.13 16.54 -16.98
CA ASP A 108 -23.44 16.72 -18.39
C ASP A 108 -22.64 15.71 -19.22
N PHE A 109 -23.32 14.65 -19.66
CA PHE A 109 -22.72 13.57 -20.46
C PHE A 109 -22.53 13.95 -21.94
N PRO A 110 -21.57 13.33 -22.65
CA PRO A 110 -20.68 12.26 -22.20
C PRO A 110 -19.50 12.75 -21.35
N VAL A 111 -19.01 11.88 -20.45
CA VAL A 111 -17.78 12.12 -19.68
C VAL A 111 -16.84 10.92 -19.75
N THR A 112 -15.56 11.11 -19.43
CA THR A 112 -14.61 9.99 -19.29
C THR A 112 -14.28 9.82 -17.82
N MET A 113 -14.52 8.63 -17.26
CA MET A 113 -14.10 8.29 -15.91
C MET A 113 -12.66 7.80 -15.92
N VAL A 114 -11.89 8.16 -14.90
CA VAL A 114 -10.56 7.64 -14.60
C VAL A 114 -10.63 6.83 -13.32
N TYR A 115 -10.25 5.57 -13.37
CA TYR A 115 -10.26 4.67 -12.20
C TYR A 115 -8.99 4.81 -11.37
N TYR A 116 -9.00 4.29 -10.14
CA TYR A 116 -7.85 4.26 -9.24
C TYR A 116 -6.53 3.73 -9.87
N ASN A 117 -6.65 2.87 -10.88
CA ASN A 117 -5.55 2.21 -11.60
C ASN A 117 -5.22 2.83 -12.96
N TYR A 118 -5.64 4.08 -13.21
CA TYR A 118 -5.41 4.83 -14.45
C TYR A 118 -6.13 4.29 -15.70
N ILE A 119 -7.06 3.34 -15.54
CA ILE A 119 -7.95 2.95 -16.65
C ILE A 119 -8.94 4.09 -16.90
N GLU A 120 -9.10 4.46 -18.16
CA GLU A 120 -10.09 5.44 -18.61
C GLU A 120 -11.29 4.73 -19.26
N LYS A 121 -12.51 5.19 -18.98
CA LYS A 121 -13.73 4.67 -19.58
C LYS A 121 -14.67 5.81 -19.96
N LEU A 122 -15.08 5.85 -21.24
CA LEU A 122 -16.13 6.75 -21.71
C LEU A 122 -17.49 6.31 -21.16
N ILE A 123 -18.21 7.26 -20.56
CA ILE A 123 -19.57 7.09 -20.05
C ILE A 123 -20.50 8.01 -20.87
N PRO A 124 -21.39 7.45 -21.70
CA PRO A 124 -22.15 8.24 -22.65
C PRO A 124 -23.42 8.89 -22.06
N ASN A 125 -23.93 8.38 -20.93
CA ASN A 125 -25.17 8.88 -20.30
C ASN A 125 -25.26 8.47 -18.82
N GLN A 126 -26.29 8.99 -18.13
CA GLN A 126 -26.56 8.73 -16.71
C GLN A 126 -26.78 7.24 -16.39
N ALA A 127 -27.47 6.47 -17.23
CA ALA A 127 -27.77 5.07 -16.93
C ALA A 127 -26.49 4.20 -16.92
N ASP A 128 -25.55 4.49 -17.80
CA ASP A 128 -24.21 3.86 -17.79
C ASP A 128 -23.38 4.26 -16.57
N PHE A 129 -23.56 5.50 -16.09
CA PHE A 129 -22.93 5.98 -14.87
C PHE A 129 -23.51 5.27 -13.63
N ASP A 130 -24.83 5.21 -13.50
CA ASP A 130 -25.51 4.54 -12.38
C ASP A 130 -25.10 3.06 -12.29
N SER A 131 -25.07 2.37 -13.44
CA SER A 131 -24.61 0.98 -13.52
C SER A 131 -23.15 0.79 -13.07
N LEU A 132 -22.29 1.78 -13.35
CA LEU A 132 -20.91 1.78 -12.89
C LEU A 132 -20.83 1.94 -11.37
N ILE A 133 -21.60 2.87 -10.79
CA ILE A 133 -21.63 3.12 -9.35
C ILE A 133 -22.19 1.92 -8.60
N ASP A 134 -23.29 1.35 -9.07
CA ASP A 134 -23.90 0.15 -8.48
C ASP A 134 -22.92 -1.03 -8.44
N TYR A 135 -22.15 -1.24 -9.51
CA TYR A 135 -21.11 -2.27 -9.54
C TYR A 135 -20.06 -2.06 -8.45
N TRP A 136 -19.54 -0.84 -8.29
CA TRP A 136 -18.49 -0.56 -7.31
C TRP A 136 -19.00 -0.63 -5.86
N ASN A 137 -20.26 -0.29 -5.61
CA ASN A 137 -20.89 -0.40 -4.29
C ASN A 137 -20.99 -1.85 -3.78
N LEU A 138 -20.88 -2.85 -4.66
CA LEU A 138 -20.78 -4.26 -4.27
C LEU A 138 -19.41 -4.62 -3.67
N TYR A 139 -18.39 -3.78 -3.89
CA TYR A 139 -17.00 -4.05 -3.52
C TYR A 139 -16.38 -2.93 -2.67
N PRO A 140 -16.96 -2.59 -1.50
CA PRO A 140 -16.53 -1.47 -0.64
C PRO A 140 -15.06 -1.53 -0.20
N ASP A 141 -14.53 -2.73 -0.05
CA ASP A 141 -13.15 -2.92 0.42
C ASP A 141 -12.13 -3.11 -0.72
N LEU A 142 -12.57 -3.13 -1.99
CA LEU A 142 -11.68 -3.30 -3.14
C LEU A 142 -10.71 -2.13 -3.30
N LEU A 143 -11.07 -0.99 -2.73
CA LEU A 143 -10.21 0.16 -2.63
C LEU A 143 -9.62 0.28 -1.24
N SER A 144 -8.30 0.33 -1.24
CA SER A 144 -7.55 0.83 -0.10
C SER A 144 -6.64 1.94 -0.62
N LYS A 145 -7.14 2.89 -1.41
CA LYS A 145 -6.27 4.00 -1.81
C LYS A 145 -5.72 4.71 -0.56
N ILE A 146 -4.45 5.14 -0.61
CA ILE A 146 -3.85 5.97 0.44
C ILE A 146 -3.78 7.41 -0.09
N ASN A 147 -4.67 8.26 0.40
CA ASN A 147 -4.64 9.70 0.14
C ASN A 147 -3.80 10.45 1.18
N GLY A 148 -3.57 11.75 0.96
CA GLY A 148 -2.88 12.61 1.92
C GLY A 148 -1.37 12.52 1.95
N LEU A 149 -0.76 11.90 0.93
CA LEU A 149 0.68 11.85 0.74
C LEU A 149 1.01 11.98 -0.75
N ASN A 150 1.81 12.98 -1.11
CA ASN A 150 2.25 13.24 -2.47
C ASN A 150 3.76 13.10 -2.58
N ILE A 151 4.24 12.30 -3.53
CA ILE A 151 5.66 12.11 -3.79
C ILE A 151 6.16 13.22 -4.71
N SER A 152 7.28 13.85 -4.35
CA SER A 152 7.96 14.79 -5.24
C SER A 152 8.83 14.02 -6.23
N TYR A 153 8.47 14.08 -7.50
CA TYR A 153 9.21 13.45 -8.60
C TYR A 153 10.24 14.42 -9.21
N PRO A 154 11.31 13.90 -9.84
CA PRO A 154 11.60 12.49 -10.05
C PRO A 154 12.18 11.78 -8.81
N ILE A 155 11.90 10.48 -8.67
CA ILE A 155 12.61 9.58 -7.74
C ILE A 155 13.44 8.57 -8.53
N THR A 156 14.46 7.97 -7.88
CA THR A 156 15.27 6.90 -8.49
C THR A 156 15.06 5.60 -7.75
N ILE A 157 14.86 4.51 -8.50
CA ILE A 157 14.72 3.16 -7.98
C ILE A 157 15.88 2.33 -8.55
N ASN A 158 16.66 1.71 -7.66
CA ASN A 158 17.65 0.72 -8.07
C ASN A 158 16.96 -0.64 -8.18
N ILE A 159 17.38 -1.42 -9.17
CA ILE A 159 16.76 -2.70 -9.52
C ILE A 159 17.87 -3.74 -9.65
N TYR A 160 17.67 -4.90 -9.02
CA TYR A 160 18.48 -6.09 -9.21
C TYR A 160 17.59 -7.22 -9.74
N ASN A 161 17.99 -7.83 -10.85
CA ASN A 161 17.30 -9.00 -11.40
C ASN A 161 18.10 -10.26 -11.07
N SER A 162 17.49 -11.21 -10.34
CA SER A 162 18.18 -12.43 -9.90
C SER A 162 18.39 -13.47 -11.01
N ILE A 163 17.63 -13.39 -12.11
CA ILE A 163 17.79 -14.31 -13.25
C ILE A 163 18.99 -13.88 -14.10
N SER A 164 19.05 -12.60 -14.50
CA SER A 164 20.17 -12.06 -15.29
C SER A 164 21.38 -11.67 -14.44
N GLN A 165 21.22 -11.59 -13.12
CA GLN A 165 22.22 -11.11 -12.16
C GLN A 165 22.74 -9.70 -12.49
N THR A 166 21.87 -8.85 -13.03
CA THR A 166 22.22 -7.49 -13.44
C THR A 166 21.58 -6.47 -12.50
N ALA A 167 22.37 -5.47 -12.11
CA ALA A 167 21.88 -4.26 -11.47
C ALA A 167 21.59 -3.15 -12.51
N SER A 168 20.53 -2.41 -12.31
CA SER A 168 20.16 -1.23 -13.10
C SER A 168 19.45 -0.20 -12.21
N SER A 169 19.09 0.94 -12.77
CA SER A 169 18.25 1.92 -12.08
C SER A 169 17.26 2.56 -13.05
N GLN A 170 16.16 3.06 -12.50
CA GLN A 170 15.12 3.73 -13.26
C GLN A 170 14.72 5.03 -12.56
N SER A 171 14.59 6.10 -13.34
CA SER A 171 13.96 7.34 -12.88
C SER A 171 12.46 7.26 -13.09
N ILE A 172 11.70 7.57 -12.03
CA ILE A 172 10.24 7.62 -12.03
C ILE A 172 9.84 9.08 -11.95
N ILE A 173 8.96 9.52 -12.86
CA ILE A 173 8.66 10.95 -13.08
C ILE A 173 7.24 11.36 -12.69
N SER A 174 6.37 10.41 -12.33
CA SER A 174 4.97 10.67 -11.97
C SER A 174 4.38 9.51 -11.18
N ASP A 175 3.24 9.77 -10.51
CA ASP A 175 2.47 8.72 -9.82
C ASP A 175 2.05 7.60 -10.79
N GLN A 176 1.61 7.93 -12.01
CA GLN A 176 1.24 6.92 -12.99
C GLN A 176 2.44 6.04 -13.40
N ALA A 177 3.61 6.64 -13.60
CA ALA A 177 4.83 5.89 -13.87
C ALA A 177 5.20 4.99 -12.68
N PHE A 178 5.03 5.48 -11.45
CA PHE A 178 5.35 4.73 -10.25
C PHE A 178 4.38 3.56 -10.02
N PHE A 179 3.08 3.82 -10.13
CA PHE A 179 2.02 2.81 -10.03
C PHE A 179 2.26 1.66 -11.01
N ASN A 180 2.56 1.99 -12.28
CA ASN A 180 2.84 1.00 -13.31
C ASN A 180 4.15 0.26 -13.08
N PHE A 181 5.19 0.95 -12.60
CA PHE A 181 6.46 0.32 -12.23
C PHE A 181 6.25 -0.76 -11.16
N ILE A 182 5.56 -0.41 -10.06
CA ILE A 182 5.28 -1.35 -8.98
C ILE A 182 4.34 -2.48 -9.43
N LYS A 183 3.29 -2.16 -10.20
CA LYS A 183 2.35 -3.15 -10.74
C LYS A 183 3.03 -4.22 -11.59
N ASN A 184 4.09 -3.85 -12.31
CA ASN A 184 4.83 -4.75 -13.20
C ASN A 184 6.06 -5.40 -12.54
N LEU A 185 6.28 -5.16 -11.24
CA LEU A 185 7.38 -5.76 -10.49
C LEU A 185 7.15 -7.27 -10.34
N ASN A 186 8.08 -8.08 -10.84
CA ASN A 186 7.99 -9.54 -10.78
C ASN A 186 8.88 -10.14 -9.69
N GLU A 187 8.74 -11.44 -9.43
CA GLU A 187 9.43 -12.16 -8.35
C GLU A 187 10.96 -12.20 -8.50
N SER A 188 11.49 -12.03 -9.73
CA SER A 188 12.93 -11.97 -9.96
C SER A 188 13.54 -10.59 -9.74
N GLN A 189 12.71 -9.57 -9.53
CA GLN A 189 13.13 -8.18 -9.36
C GLN A 189 13.11 -7.77 -7.90
N TYR A 190 14.27 -7.36 -7.43
CA TYR A 190 14.50 -6.78 -6.12
C TYR A 190 14.78 -5.30 -6.31
N ILE A 191 14.13 -4.43 -5.53
CA ILE A 191 14.29 -2.98 -5.66
C ILE A 191 14.75 -2.34 -4.36
N SER A 192 15.40 -1.19 -4.49
CA SER A 192 15.63 -0.26 -3.40
C SER A 192 15.35 1.17 -3.84
N LEU A 193 14.76 1.95 -2.94
CA LEU A 193 14.50 3.36 -3.17
C LEU A 193 15.77 4.16 -2.90
N LYS A 194 16.14 5.05 -3.82
CA LYS A 194 17.25 5.98 -3.59
C LYS A 194 16.77 7.16 -2.76
N TYR A 195 17.17 7.17 -1.49
CA TYR A 195 16.88 8.25 -0.54
C TYR A 195 17.91 9.39 -0.63
N PRO A 196 17.54 10.61 -0.17
CA PRO A 196 16.24 10.99 0.37
C PRO A 196 15.14 11.15 -0.70
N ILE A 197 13.89 10.95 -0.30
CA ILE A 197 12.70 11.21 -1.13
C ILE A 197 11.89 12.32 -0.45
N ALA A 198 11.62 13.40 -1.17
CA ALA A 198 10.73 14.45 -0.68
C ALA A 198 9.26 14.05 -0.89
N ILE A 199 8.44 14.27 0.13
CA ILE A 199 6.99 14.10 0.10
C ILE A 199 6.30 15.38 0.58
N THR A 200 5.06 15.59 0.17
CA THR A 200 4.15 16.59 0.73
C THR A 200 3.01 15.86 1.42
N ASP A 201 2.76 16.14 2.69
CA ASP A 201 1.63 15.55 3.42
C ASP A 201 0.32 16.33 3.19
N TYR A 202 -0.78 15.81 3.75
CA TYR A 202 -2.11 16.41 3.60
C TYR A 202 -2.24 17.80 4.24
N ASN A 203 -1.29 18.24 5.09
CA ASN A 203 -1.22 19.60 5.63
C ASN A 203 -0.33 20.52 4.76
N ASN A 204 0.00 20.09 3.54
CA ASN A 204 0.91 20.75 2.62
C ASN A 204 2.34 20.92 3.18
N GLN A 205 2.74 20.11 4.16
CA GLN A 205 4.09 20.17 4.72
C GLN A 205 5.03 19.27 3.92
N ILE A 206 6.19 19.82 3.55
CA ILE A 206 7.23 19.07 2.86
C ILE A 206 8.07 18.31 3.89
N LYS A 207 8.23 17.00 3.70
CA LYS A 207 9.05 16.12 4.54
C LYS A 207 10.09 15.41 3.68
N SER A 208 11.31 15.29 4.20
CA SER A 208 12.36 14.47 3.60
C SER A 208 12.37 13.09 4.25
N ILE A 209 12.11 12.05 3.47
CA ILE A 209 12.13 10.64 3.90
C ILE A 209 13.50 10.06 3.61
N SER A 210 14.13 9.43 4.61
CA SER A 210 15.51 8.95 4.55
C SER A 210 15.64 7.43 4.46
N ASN A 211 14.58 6.68 4.73
CA ASN A 211 14.55 5.22 4.73
C ASN A 211 13.12 4.67 4.61
N ASN A 212 13.02 3.34 4.46
CA ASN A 212 11.74 2.62 4.33
C ASN A 212 10.81 2.83 5.54
N LEU A 213 11.35 2.81 6.76
CA LEU A 213 10.57 2.94 7.99
C LEU A 213 9.93 4.34 8.12
N GLU A 214 10.68 5.40 7.79
CA GLU A 214 10.15 6.76 7.72
C GLU A 214 9.05 6.88 6.67
N PHE A 215 9.19 6.20 5.51
CA PHE A 215 8.15 6.20 4.49
C PHE A 215 6.89 5.51 5.00
N GLU A 216 7.01 4.31 5.59
CA GLU A 216 5.87 3.61 6.17
C GLU A 216 5.19 4.41 7.29
N ASN A 217 5.96 5.13 8.10
CA ASN A 217 5.41 5.99 9.16
C ASN A 217 4.67 7.19 8.58
N ALA A 218 5.19 7.81 7.51
CA ALA A 218 4.46 8.88 6.81
C ALA A 218 3.16 8.37 6.19
N ILE A 219 3.18 7.16 5.62
CA ILE A 219 2.00 6.49 5.09
C ILE A 219 0.98 6.20 6.19
N LYS A 220 1.42 5.62 7.33
CA LYS A 220 0.55 5.36 8.48
C LYS A 220 -0.10 6.64 8.99
N TYR A 221 0.66 7.72 9.08
CA TYR A 221 0.15 9.03 9.47
C TYR A 221 -0.93 9.53 8.49
N ALA A 222 -0.72 9.37 7.18
CA ALA A 222 -1.72 9.73 6.19
C ALA A 222 -3.00 8.89 6.31
N ILE A 223 -2.88 7.57 6.50
CA ILE A 223 -4.03 6.67 6.73
C ILE A 223 -4.84 7.12 7.96
N ASP A 224 -4.17 7.42 9.07
CA ASP A 224 -4.85 7.75 10.33
C ASP A 224 -5.50 9.13 10.33
N TYR A 225 -4.85 10.12 9.73
CA TYR A 225 -5.18 11.52 9.98
C TYR A 225 -5.66 12.29 8.74
N CYS A 226 -5.46 11.77 7.53
CA CYS A 226 -6.01 12.42 6.35
C CYS A 226 -7.54 12.19 6.29
N PRO A 227 -8.36 13.25 6.26
CA PRO A 227 -9.82 13.12 6.21
C PRO A 227 -10.32 12.34 4.99
N GLU A 228 -9.62 12.45 3.86
CA GLU A 228 -9.92 11.74 2.60
C GLU A 228 -9.82 10.20 2.72
N ASN A 229 -9.18 9.66 3.76
CA ASN A 229 -9.10 8.22 4.02
C ASN A 229 -10.18 7.73 4.99
N ASN A 230 -10.80 8.62 5.77
CA ASN A 230 -11.67 8.29 6.90
C ASN A 230 -13.14 8.68 6.64
N LEU A 231 -13.66 8.34 5.46
CA LEU A 231 -15.01 8.70 5.04
C LEU A 231 -16.11 7.96 5.83
N VAL A 232 -15.81 6.74 6.28
CA VAL A 232 -16.72 5.90 7.08
C VAL A 232 -16.00 5.42 8.33
N PRO A 233 -16.46 5.80 9.54
CA PRO A 233 -15.89 5.29 10.78
C PRO A 233 -16.09 3.78 10.92
N LEU A 234 -14.99 3.05 11.11
CA LEU A 234 -15.01 1.61 11.40
C LEU A 234 -14.47 1.35 12.81
N ASP A 235 -15.13 0.44 13.53
CA ASP A 235 -14.65 -0.06 14.81
C ASP A 235 -13.83 -1.35 14.63
N PHE A 236 -12.60 -1.36 15.13
CA PHE A 236 -11.68 -2.48 14.96
C PHE A 236 -12.18 -3.76 15.62
N ALA A 237 -12.71 -3.68 16.86
CA ALA A 237 -13.19 -4.85 17.59
C ALA A 237 -14.40 -5.50 16.88
N THR A 238 -15.27 -4.68 16.30
CA THR A 238 -16.40 -5.11 15.46
C THR A 238 -15.92 -5.71 14.14
N ALA A 239 -14.89 -5.13 13.50
CA ALA A 239 -14.35 -5.64 12.25
C ALA A 239 -13.71 -7.02 12.44
N ILE A 240 -12.76 -7.16 13.38
CA ILE A 240 -12.00 -8.40 13.59
C ILE A 240 -12.86 -9.58 14.03
N THR A 241 -13.95 -9.34 14.77
CA THR A 241 -14.85 -10.40 15.26
C THR A 241 -15.89 -10.87 14.25
N LYS A 242 -15.99 -10.21 13.08
CA LYS A 242 -16.91 -10.61 12.02
C LYS A 242 -16.25 -11.67 11.14
N GLY A 243 -16.84 -12.85 11.06
CA GLY A 243 -16.45 -13.91 10.12
C GLY A 243 -15.13 -14.62 10.48
N SER A 244 -14.49 -15.18 9.45
CA SER A 244 -13.24 -15.91 9.61
C SER A 244 -12.14 -15.31 8.73
N TRP A 245 -10.90 -15.46 9.19
CA TRP A 245 -9.73 -14.85 8.60
C TRP A 245 -8.68 -15.89 8.24
N GLU A 246 -7.87 -15.59 7.24
CA GLU A 246 -6.65 -16.32 6.89
C GLU A 246 -5.46 -15.37 6.92
N ILE A 247 -4.24 -15.93 6.94
CA ILE A 247 -3.00 -15.14 6.94
C ILE A 247 -2.42 -15.11 5.51
N PRO A 248 -2.66 -14.04 4.72
CA PRO A 248 -2.05 -13.89 3.40
C PRO A 248 -0.57 -13.50 3.47
N TYR A 249 -0.12 -12.95 4.61
CA TYR A 249 1.26 -12.53 4.77
C TYR A 249 1.68 -12.53 6.24
N PHE A 250 2.81 -13.19 6.53
CA PHE A 250 3.49 -13.09 7.81
C PHE A 250 5.01 -13.04 7.60
N TYR A 251 5.64 -12.02 8.18
CA TYR A 251 7.08 -11.78 8.12
C TYR A 251 7.64 -11.60 9.52
N ASP A 252 8.62 -12.45 9.86
CA ASP A 252 9.40 -12.41 11.09
C ASP A 252 10.87 -12.68 10.74
N GLY A 253 11.60 -11.60 10.42
CA GLY A 253 12.95 -11.61 9.85
C GLY A 253 13.08 -12.25 8.45
N THR A 254 12.11 -13.07 8.04
CA THR A 254 11.94 -13.73 6.75
C THR A 254 10.45 -13.97 6.50
N VAL A 255 10.05 -14.22 5.26
CA VAL A 255 8.67 -14.59 4.94
C VAL A 255 8.36 -15.98 5.51
N LYS A 256 7.32 -16.07 6.33
CA LYS A 256 6.87 -17.29 7.03
C LYS A 256 5.42 -17.68 6.69
N THR A 257 4.78 -17.00 5.73
CA THR A 257 3.37 -17.18 5.34
C THR A 257 2.97 -18.64 5.12
N SER A 258 3.82 -19.44 4.46
CA SER A 258 3.53 -20.84 4.12
C SER A 258 3.29 -21.74 5.34
N ASN A 259 3.79 -21.36 6.51
CA ASN A 259 3.53 -22.08 7.77
C ASN A 259 2.05 -22.01 8.19
N TYR A 260 1.32 -21.00 7.71
CA TYR A 260 -0.05 -20.70 8.09
C TYR A 260 -1.06 -20.98 6.98
N SER A 261 -0.64 -21.62 5.87
CA SER A 261 -1.55 -22.07 4.82
C SER A 261 -2.67 -22.96 5.39
N ASP A 262 -3.88 -22.74 4.90
CA ASP A 262 -5.13 -23.42 5.26
C ASP A 262 -5.65 -23.18 6.68
N TYR A 263 -4.96 -22.38 7.51
CA TYR A 263 -5.51 -21.97 8.79
C TYR A 263 -6.70 -21.02 8.59
N SER A 264 -7.71 -21.18 9.44
CA SER A 264 -8.83 -20.25 9.61
C SER A 264 -8.85 -19.75 11.04
N PHE A 265 -8.89 -18.43 11.21
CA PHE A 265 -8.90 -17.73 12.49
C PHE A 265 -10.27 -17.10 12.71
N VAL A 266 -10.89 -17.39 13.85
CA VAL A 266 -12.18 -16.80 14.26
C VAL A 266 -11.99 -16.09 15.59
N PHE A 267 -12.00 -14.77 15.55
CA PHE A 267 -11.91 -13.91 16.74
C PHE A 267 -13.32 -13.71 17.32
N LYS A 268 -13.47 -13.85 18.63
CA LYS A 268 -14.76 -13.72 19.32
C LYS A 268 -14.79 -12.53 20.26
N ALA A 269 -16.00 -12.04 20.52
CA ALA A 269 -16.22 -10.90 21.42
C ALA A 269 -15.75 -11.17 22.86
N ASP A 270 -15.72 -12.44 23.28
CA ASP A 270 -15.22 -12.89 24.59
C ASP A 270 -13.68 -12.92 24.71
N LYS A 271 -12.97 -12.35 23.72
CA LYS A 271 -11.49 -12.30 23.65
C LYS A 271 -10.82 -13.64 23.37
N SER A 272 -11.56 -14.70 23.06
CA SER A 272 -10.99 -15.92 22.49
C SER A 272 -10.75 -15.79 20.98
N VAL A 273 -9.71 -16.46 20.49
CA VAL A 273 -9.48 -16.67 19.05
C VAL A 273 -9.31 -18.16 18.79
N VAL A 274 -10.07 -18.70 17.85
CA VAL A 274 -9.99 -20.12 17.45
C VAL A 274 -9.27 -20.21 16.12
N ALA A 275 -8.11 -20.87 16.10
CA ALA A 275 -7.37 -21.19 14.88
C ALA A 275 -7.62 -22.65 14.51
N SER A 276 -8.07 -22.91 13.28
CA SER A 276 -8.43 -24.26 12.82
C SER A 276 -7.74 -24.61 11.51
N LYS A 277 -7.20 -25.83 11.41
CA LYS A 277 -6.61 -26.40 10.19
C LYS A 277 -6.90 -27.89 10.11
N ALA A 278 -7.41 -28.36 8.97
CA ALA A 278 -7.69 -29.78 8.71
C ALA A 278 -8.52 -30.47 9.81
N GLY A 279 -9.50 -29.77 10.40
CA GLY A 279 -10.37 -30.29 11.46
C GLY A 279 -9.78 -30.27 12.88
N ILE A 280 -8.54 -29.81 13.05
CA ILE A 280 -7.91 -29.60 14.36
C ILE A 280 -8.01 -28.11 14.71
N SER A 281 -8.40 -27.80 15.95
CA SER A 281 -8.52 -26.43 16.45
C SER A 281 -7.66 -26.20 17.69
N GLU A 282 -7.01 -25.05 17.76
CA GLU A 282 -6.37 -24.50 18.96
C GLU A 282 -7.08 -23.20 19.35
N THR A 283 -7.32 -23.01 20.64
CA THR A 283 -7.91 -21.77 21.17
C THR A 283 -6.82 -20.93 21.83
N GLY A 284 -6.64 -19.72 21.32
CA GLY A 284 -5.80 -18.67 21.90
C GLY A 284 -6.64 -17.55 22.49
N GLN A 285 -5.98 -16.45 22.82
CA GLN A 285 -6.58 -15.21 23.30
C GLN A 285 -6.19 -14.05 22.38
N TRP A 286 -7.05 -13.03 22.31
CA TRP A 286 -6.75 -11.77 21.64
C TRP A 286 -7.28 -10.59 22.44
N GLU A 287 -6.60 -9.45 22.35
CA GLU A 287 -7.07 -8.20 22.92
C GLU A 287 -6.65 -7.02 22.06
N SER A 288 -7.35 -5.91 22.19
CA SER A 288 -7.01 -4.65 21.55
C SER A 288 -7.15 -3.51 22.54
N SER A 289 -6.17 -2.61 22.57
CA SER A 289 -6.21 -1.41 23.40
C SER A 289 -5.68 -0.21 22.62
N VAL A 290 -6.18 0.99 22.91
CA VAL A 290 -5.67 2.23 22.31
C VAL A 290 -4.75 2.90 23.31
N GLN A 291 -3.50 3.16 22.91
CA GLN A 291 -2.49 3.83 23.72
C GLN A 291 -1.89 4.97 22.88
N ASN A 292 -2.06 6.21 23.33
CA ASN A 292 -1.58 7.42 22.61
C ASN A 292 -2.04 7.47 21.14
N GLY A 293 -3.29 7.09 20.87
CA GLY A 293 -3.85 7.05 19.50
C GLY A 293 -3.40 5.86 18.65
N ILE A 294 -2.56 4.97 19.18
CA ILE A 294 -2.12 3.75 18.50
C ILE A 294 -2.91 2.57 19.05
N THR A 295 -3.56 1.80 18.16
CA THR A 295 -4.21 0.55 18.56
C THR A 295 -3.18 -0.56 18.65
N ALA A 296 -2.91 -1.04 19.87
CA ALA A 296 -2.15 -2.25 20.13
C ALA A 296 -3.09 -3.46 20.05
N VAL A 297 -2.61 -4.56 19.47
CA VAL A 297 -3.34 -5.82 19.29
C VAL A 297 -2.45 -6.93 19.82
N ASN A 298 -2.88 -7.65 20.85
CA ASN A 298 -2.14 -8.82 21.33
C ASN A 298 -2.88 -10.07 20.89
N ILE A 299 -2.14 -11.03 20.35
CA ILE A 299 -2.63 -12.36 19.98
C ILE A 299 -1.73 -13.36 20.70
N SER A 300 -2.33 -14.34 21.38
CA SER A 300 -1.60 -15.29 22.20
C SER A 300 -2.10 -16.71 21.99
N PHE A 301 -1.21 -17.57 21.50
CA PHE A 301 -1.38 -19.02 21.47
C PHE A 301 -0.31 -19.69 22.34
N ALA A 302 -0.64 -20.83 22.94
CA ALA A 302 0.23 -21.46 23.93
C ALA A 302 1.38 -22.23 23.29
N THR A 303 1.16 -22.88 22.15
CA THR A 303 2.12 -23.87 21.62
C THR A 303 2.24 -23.85 20.10
N GLY A 304 3.17 -24.68 19.59
CA GLY A 304 3.27 -25.00 18.16
C GLY A 304 3.68 -23.81 17.29
N VAL A 305 3.19 -23.83 16.05
CA VAL A 305 3.42 -22.77 15.07
C VAL A 305 2.63 -21.51 15.41
N LEU A 306 1.46 -21.64 16.05
CA LEU A 306 0.60 -20.52 16.36
C LEU A 306 1.18 -19.61 17.45
N SER A 307 1.96 -20.14 18.40
CA SER A 307 2.67 -19.31 19.39
C SER A 307 3.74 -18.39 18.76
N LYS A 308 4.11 -18.64 17.50
CA LYS A 308 4.98 -17.74 16.71
C LYS A 308 4.25 -16.51 16.19
N LEU A 309 2.96 -16.33 16.48
CA LEU A 309 2.21 -15.10 16.22
C LEU A 309 2.22 -14.14 17.42
N ASN A 310 2.79 -14.54 18.56
CA ASN A 310 2.78 -13.79 19.81
C ASN A 310 3.79 -12.64 19.78
N PHE A 311 3.41 -11.53 19.14
CA PHE A 311 4.16 -10.27 19.07
C PHE A 311 3.36 -9.10 19.65
N ASN A 312 4.03 -7.96 19.83
CA ASN A 312 3.41 -6.73 20.29
C ASN A 312 2.84 -5.95 19.10
N TRP A 313 1.81 -6.49 18.47
CA TRP A 313 1.29 -5.92 17.23
C TRP A 313 0.69 -4.54 17.42
N LYS A 314 0.98 -3.65 16.48
CA LYS A 314 0.32 -2.37 16.31
C LYS A 314 -0.50 -2.42 15.03
N LEU A 315 -1.74 -1.96 15.11
CA LEU A 315 -2.63 -1.84 13.96
C LEU A 315 -2.04 -0.83 12.96
N PHE A 316 -1.76 -1.30 11.75
CA PHE A 316 -1.34 -0.46 10.63
C PHE A 316 -2.55 0.09 9.87
N GLU A 317 -3.47 -0.79 9.50
CA GLU A 317 -4.67 -0.46 8.73
C GLU A 317 -5.68 -1.60 8.86
N PHE A 318 -6.97 -1.30 8.72
CA PHE A 318 -8.00 -2.32 8.53
C PHE A 318 -9.22 -1.80 7.77
N ASN A 319 -9.99 -2.72 7.22
CA ASN A 319 -11.35 -2.52 6.72
C ASN A 319 -12.20 -3.78 7.03
N ASN A 320 -13.32 -4.02 6.33
CA ASN A 320 -14.17 -5.17 6.63
C ASN A 320 -13.57 -6.52 6.21
N SER A 321 -12.57 -6.51 5.31
CA SER A 321 -11.97 -7.70 4.72
C SER A 321 -10.45 -7.82 4.88
N GLN A 322 -9.77 -6.80 5.39
CA GLN A 322 -8.32 -6.82 5.63
C GLN A 322 -7.97 -6.23 6.98
N ILE A 323 -6.97 -6.81 7.63
CA ILE A 323 -6.31 -6.24 8.81
C ILE A 323 -4.81 -6.35 8.58
N ARG A 324 -4.10 -5.23 8.74
CA ARG A 324 -2.64 -5.17 8.61
C ARG A 324 -2.05 -4.75 9.94
N LEU A 325 -1.18 -5.61 10.48
CA LEU A 325 -0.47 -5.36 11.74
C LEU A 325 1.03 -5.25 11.46
N ARG A 326 1.70 -4.45 12.28
CA ARG A 326 3.17 -4.38 12.31
C ARG A 326 3.70 -4.32 13.74
N ASP A 327 4.86 -4.92 13.96
CA ASP A 327 5.67 -4.72 15.17
C ASP A 327 7.01 -4.13 14.74
N ALA A 328 7.20 -2.85 15.04
CA ALA A 328 8.37 -2.08 14.61
C ALA A 328 9.42 -2.06 15.73
N GLY A 329 10.53 -2.77 15.51
CA GLY A 329 11.72 -2.78 16.37
C GLY A 329 13.00 -2.55 15.56
N ALA A 330 14.06 -3.31 15.85
CA ALA A 330 15.29 -3.29 15.03
C ALA A 330 15.03 -3.81 13.60
N THR A 331 14.16 -4.81 13.49
CA THR A 331 13.50 -5.22 12.26
C THR A 331 12.00 -4.98 12.40
N THR A 332 11.32 -4.69 11.29
CA THR A 332 9.85 -4.60 11.30
C THR A 332 9.26 -5.94 10.92
N ASN A 333 8.42 -6.47 11.80
CA ASN A 333 7.64 -7.68 11.56
C ASN A 333 6.23 -7.30 11.11
N TYR A 334 5.60 -8.15 10.30
CA TYR A 334 4.29 -7.88 9.72
C TYR A 334 3.39 -9.11 9.84
N LEU A 335 2.12 -8.90 10.20
CA LEU A 335 1.10 -9.94 10.23
C LEU A 335 -0.18 -9.38 9.62
N TYR A 336 -0.60 -9.97 8.51
CA TYR A 336 -1.83 -9.59 7.83
C TYR A 336 -2.88 -10.67 7.99
N PHE A 337 -4.13 -10.23 8.05
CA PHE A 337 -5.30 -11.07 7.93
C PHE A 337 -6.14 -10.61 6.75
N GLN A 338 -6.73 -11.57 6.05
CA GLN A 338 -7.72 -11.34 5.01
C GLN A 338 -8.96 -12.19 5.30
N LYS A 339 -10.15 -11.66 4.98
CA LYS A 339 -11.39 -12.40 5.12
C LYS A 339 -11.33 -13.65 4.26
N LYS A 340 -11.68 -14.79 4.86
CA LYS A 340 -11.89 -16.01 4.11
C LYS A 340 -13.27 -15.94 3.46
N ASN A 341 -13.30 -16.00 2.13
CA ASN A 341 -14.52 -16.02 1.34
C ASN A 341 -15.26 -17.35 1.45
#